data_AF-A0AAU5WCD7-F1
#
_entry.id   AF-A0AAU5WCD7-F1
#
_cell.length_a   1.000
_cell.length_b   1.000
_cell.length_c   1.000
_cell.angle_alpha   90.00
_cell.angle_beta   90.00
_cell.angle_gamma   90.00
#
_symmetry.space_group_name_H-M   'P 1'
#
loop_
_entity.id
_entity.type
_entity.pdbx_description
1 polymer ?
#
loop_
_entity_poly.entity_id
_entity_poly.type
_entity_poly.pdbx_seq_one_letter_code
_entity_poly.pdbx_strand_id
1 'polypeptide(L)'
;MGDRIEINPGRIEQHGKEIKSKIAPSLQKAGDTLNTIDVYNLEGGSFSITCTTASMAYPGAVQFAFEDLKTHLEMLDGLAKGIATTAENYTGAENANVIRTV
;
A
#
# COMPACT_ATOMS: atom_id res chain seq x y z
N MET A 1 -32.11 23.52 -5.01
CA MET A 1 -31.85 22.18 -5.58
C MET A 1 -30.38 21.91 -5.35
N GLY A 2 -30.04 20.93 -4.50
CA GLY A 2 -28.64 20.62 -4.20
C GLY A 2 -27.98 19.97 -5.40
N ASP A 3 -26.71 20.31 -5.65
CA ASP A 3 -25.93 19.75 -6.74
C ASP A 3 -25.94 18.22 -6.68
N ARG A 4 -26.26 17.59 -7.82
CA ARG A 4 -26.19 16.14 -7.96
C ARG A 4 -24.72 15.76 -7.97
N ILE A 5 -24.27 15.04 -6.95
CA ILE A 5 -22.93 14.46 -6.93
C ILE A 5 -22.91 13.35 -7.98
N GLU A 6 -22.21 13.57 -9.09
CA GLU A 6 -21.92 12.52 -10.06
C GLU A 6 -20.83 11.61 -9.50
N ILE A 7 -21.22 10.38 -9.13
CA ILE A 7 -20.29 9.35 -8.69
C ILE A 7 -19.90 8.53 -9.93
N ASN A 8 -18.60 8.35 -10.14
CA ASN A 8 -18.06 7.55 -11.24
C ASN A 8 -17.46 6.24 -10.69
N PRO A 9 -18.21 5.12 -10.74
CA PRO A 9 -17.74 3.83 -10.23
C PRO A 9 -16.47 3.33 -10.92
N GLY A 10 -16.29 3.62 -12.21
CA GLY A 10 -15.08 3.26 -12.96
C GLY A 10 -13.82 3.94 -12.41
N ARG A 11 -13.90 5.20 -11.97
CA ARG A 11 -12.78 5.88 -11.31
C ARG A 11 -12.50 5.33 -9.91
N ILE A 12 -13.54 4.93 -9.17
CA ILE A 12 -13.38 4.28 -7.86
C ILE A 12 -12.64 2.95 -8.04
N GLU A 13 -13.07 2.12 -8.98
CA GLU A 13 -12.41 0.84 -9.28
C GLU A 13 -10.95 1.04 -9.73
N GLN A 14 -10.68 2.06 -10.56
CA GLN A 14 -9.33 2.40 -10.99
C GLN A 14 -8.40 2.70 -9.80
N HIS A 15 -8.86 3.44 -8.79
CA HIS A 15 -8.04 3.69 -7.60
C HIS A 15 -7.69 2.41 -6.84
N GLY A 16 -8.61 1.46 -6.72
CA GLY A 16 -8.32 0.14 -6.15
C GLY A 16 -7.24 -0.61 -6.94
N LYS A 17 -7.28 -0.53 -8.28
CA LYS A 17 -6.28 -1.12 -9.17
C LYS A 17 -4.92 -0.45 -9.06
N GLU A 18 -4.86 0.87 -8.91
CA GLU A 18 -3.61 1.63 -8.76
C GLU A 18 -2.88 1.30 -7.46
N ILE A 19 -3.62 1.08 -6.37
CA ILE A 19 -3.04 0.62 -5.10
C ILE A 19 -2.27 -0.70 -5.32
N LYS A 20 -2.87 -1.66 -6.03
CA LYS A 20 -2.25 -2.97 -6.27
C LYS A 20 -1.14 -2.96 -7.32
N SER A 21 -1.27 -2.15 -8.36
CA SER A 21 -0.37 -2.17 -9.52
C SER A 21 0.81 -1.19 -9.43
N LYS A 22 0.70 -0.13 -8.63
CA LYS A 22 1.75 0.90 -8.52
C LYS A 22 2.30 1.01 -7.10
N ILE A 23 1.43 1.07 -6.10
CA ILE A 23 1.84 1.38 -4.73
C ILE A 23 2.41 0.14 -4.03
N ALA A 24 1.68 -0.96 -3.99
CA ALA A 24 2.15 -2.18 -3.34
C ALA A 24 3.49 -2.70 -3.88
N PRO A 25 3.75 -2.72 -5.22
CA PRO A 25 5.07 -3.10 -5.75
C PRO A 25 6.20 -2.16 -5.32
N SER A 26 5.90 -0.87 -5.13
CA SER A 26 6.88 0.11 -4.68
C SER A 26 7.28 -0.13 -3.22
N LEU A 27 6.32 -0.47 -2.34
CA LEU A 27 6.60 -0.86 -0.96
C LEU A 27 7.34 -2.20 -0.90
N GLN A 28 6.97 -3.18 -1.73
CA GLN A 28 7.67 -4.45 -1.81
C GLN A 28 9.14 -4.25 -2.20
N LYS A 29 9.40 -3.42 -3.22
CA LYS A 29 10.76 -3.07 -3.64
C LYS A 29 11.57 -2.40 -2.53
N ALA A 30 10.94 -1.55 -1.71
CA ALA A 30 11.61 -0.95 -0.55
C ALA A 30 12.02 -2.01 0.47
N GLY A 31 11.14 -2.96 0.78
CA GLY A 31 11.44 -4.12 1.63
C GLY A 31 12.57 -4.97 1.06
N ASP A 32 12.52 -5.31 -0.22
CA ASP A 32 13.56 -6.10 -0.89
C ASP A 32 14.92 -5.38 -0.82
N THR A 33 14.93 -4.06 -0.99
CA THR A 33 16.14 -3.23 -0.88
C THR A 33 16.71 -3.23 0.53
N LEU A 34 15.87 -3.07 1.56
CA LEU A 34 16.29 -3.12 2.96
C LEU A 34 16.86 -4.49 3.36
N ASN A 35 16.47 -5.55 2.66
CA ASN A 35 16.95 -6.92 2.90
C ASN A 35 18.23 -7.27 2.13
N THR A 36 18.76 -6.36 1.32
CA THR A 36 20.05 -6.59 0.64
C THR A 36 21.18 -6.57 1.65
N ILE A 37 22.22 -7.39 1.42
CA ILE A 37 23.33 -7.60 2.35
C ILE A 37 23.99 -6.27 2.74
N ASP A 38 24.23 -5.38 1.77
CA ASP A 38 24.91 -4.10 1.99
C ASP A 38 24.05 -3.04 2.71
N VAL A 39 22.75 -3.32 2.90
CA VAL A 39 21.81 -2.45 3.61
C VAL A 39 21.47 -3.07 4.95
N TYR A 40 21.06 -4.34 5.00
CA TYR A 40 20.71 -5.04 6.23
C TYR A 40 21.90 -5.26 7.16
N ASN A 41 23.04 -5.72 6.61
CA ASN A 41 24.24 -6.02 7.37
C ASN A 41 25.33 -4.98 7.09
N LEU A 42 25.47 -4.02 8.00
CA LEU A 42 26.50 -2.98 7.93
C LEU A 42 27.84 -3.39 8.57
N GLU A 43 27.95 -4.63 9.07
CA GLU A 43 29.17 -5.14 9.71
C GLU A 43 30.35 -5.16 8.72
N GLY A 44 31.50 -4.65 9.16
CA GLY A 44 32.72 -4.61 8.37
C GLY A 44 32.88 -3.39 7.46
N GLY A 45 31.83 -2.57 7.30
CA GLY A 45 31.89 -1.29 6.58
C GLY A 45 32.40 -0.12 7.45
N SER A 46 32.78 1.00 6.82
CA SER A 46 33.23 2.22 7.51
C SER A 46 32.22 2.76 8.55
N PHE A 47 30.93 2.46 8.35
CA PHE A 47 29.87 2.78 9.31
C PHE A 47 30.01 1.99 10.61
N SER A 48 30.23 0.67 10.56
CA SER A 48 30.44 -0.18 11.74
C SER A 48 31.68 0.20 12.57
N ILE A 49 32.69 0.74 11.91
CA ILE A 49 33.96 1.15 12.52
C ILE A 49 33.83 2.53 13.17
N THR A 50 33.12 3.47 12.53
CA THR A 50 33.02 4.86 12.99
C THR A 50 31.85 5.08 13.95
N CYS A 51 30.76 4.32 13.78
CA CYS A 51 29.49 4.49 14.48
C CYS A 51 29.08 3.20 15.21
N THR A 52 30.00 2.54 15.91
CA THR A 52 29.83 1.19 16.48
C THR A 52 28.51 1.01 17.26
N THR A 53 28.11 1.97 18.09
CA THR A 53 26.85 1.92 18.84
C THR A 53 25.61 1.99 17.95
N ALA A 54 25.64 2.85 16.91
CA ALA A 54 24.56 2.93 15.93
C ALA A 54 24.49 1.65 15.08
N SER A 55 25.64 1.07 14.75
CA SER A 55 25.71 -0.18 13.97
C SER A 55 25.20 -1.38 14.73
N MET A 56 25.33 -1.41 16.06
CA MET A 56 24.70 -2.44 16.91
C MET A 56 23.17 -2.28 16.98
N ALA A 57 22.65 -1.04 16.98
CA ALA A 57 21.22 -0.78 17.03
C ALA A 57 20.53 -0.93 15.65
N TYR A 58 21.28 -0.79 14.57
CA TYR A 58 20.78 -0.73 13.20
C TYR A 58 19.98 -1.98 12.78
N PRO A 59 20.45 -3.24 12.99
CA PRO A 59 19.67 -4.42 12.62
C PRO A 59 18.29 -4.48 13.29
N GLY A 60 18.19 -4.04 14.57
CA GLY A 60 16.91 -3.95 15.28
C GLY A 60 15.97 -2.92 14.66
N ALA A 61 16.49 -1.76 14.27
CA ALA A 61 15.69 -0.74 13.57
C ALA A 61 15.20 -1.22 12.19
N VAL A 62 16.01 -1.98 11.46
CA VAL A 62 15.61 -2.56 10.17
C VAL A 62 14.52 -3.62 10.34
N GLN A 63 14.54 -4.40 11.43
CA GLN A 63 13.45 -5.33 11.75
C GLN A 63 12.10 -4.60 11.96
N PHE A 64 12.08 -3.50 12.71
CA PHE A 64 10.87 -2.69 12.86
C PHE A 64 10.38 -2.14 11.51
N ALA A 65 11.29 -1.71 10.64
CA ALA A 65 10.92 -1.26 9.30
C ALA A 65 10.31 -2.38 8.44
N PHE A 66 10.78 -3.62 8.57
CA PHE A 66 10.16 -4.77 7.88
C PHE A 66 8.75 -5.08 8.38
N GLU A 67 8.54 -5.04 9.69
CA GLU A 67 7.21 -5.26 10.28
C GLU A 67 6.23 -4.18 9.83
N ASP A 68 6.64 -2.91 9.85
CA ASP A 68 5.80 -1.79 9.42
C ASP A 68 5.45 -1.87 7.93
N LEU A 69 6.44 -2.20 7.07
CA LEU A 69 6.20 -2.42 5.64
C LEU A 69 5.20 -3.55 5.38
N LYS A 70 5.31 -4.65 6.13
CA LYS A 70 4.36 -5.77 6.02
C LYS A 70 2.95 -5.33 6.43
N THR A 71 2.82 -4.63 7.56
CA THR A 71 1.53 -4.08 8.01
C THR A 71 0.93 -3.14 6.96
N HIS A 72 1.73 -2.27 6.34
CA HIS A 72 1.26 -1.38 5.28
C HIS A 72 0.80 -2.14 4.03
N LEU A 73 1.50 -3.20 3.62
CA LEU A 73 1.06 -4.05 2.50
C LEU A 73 -0.29 -4.72 2.78
N GLU A 74 -0.50 -5.22 4.00
CA GLU A 74 -1.78 -5.79 4.44
C GLU A 74 -2.91 -4.74 4.44
N MET A 75 -2.62 -3.53 4.93
CA MET A 75 -3.56 -2.41 4.89
C MET A 75 -3.94 -2.02 3.46
N LEU A 76 -2.97 -1.95 2.55
CA LEU A 76 -3.21 -1.62 1.14
C LEU A 76 -4.11 -2.66 0.45
N ASP A 77 -3.93 -3.96 0.75
CA ASP A 77 -4.83 -5.00 0.23
C ASP A 77 -6.26 -4.86 0.77
N GLY A 78 -6.40 -4.56 2.07
CA GLY A 78 -7.70 -4.28 2.70
C GLY A 78 -8.41 -3.07 2.07
N LEU A 79 -7.69 -1.98 1.86
CA LEU A 79 -8.21 -0.78 1.20
C LEU A 79 -8.63 -1.06 -0.24
N ALA A 80 -7.80 -1.76 -1.01
CA ALA A 80 -8.12 -2.10 -2.39
C ALA A 80 -9.39 -2.97 -2.50
N LYS A 81 -9.58 -3.93 -1.57
CA LYS A 81 -10.82 -4.72 -1.48
C LYS A 81 -12.03 -3.84 -1.15
N GLY A 82 -11.92 -2.96 -0.15
CA GLY A 82 -13.02 -2.06 0.24
C GLY A 82 -13.43 -1.11 -0.90
N ILE A 83 -12.45 -0.60 -1.65
CA ILE A 83 -12.70 0.25 -2.82
C ILE A 83 -13.41 -0.54 -3.93
N ALA A 84 -12.97 -1.77 -4.21
CA ALA A 84 -13.61 -2.63 -5.21
C ALA A 84 -15.08 -2.92 -4.85
N THR A 85 -15.34 -3.34 -3.60
CA THR A 85 -16.71 -3.55 -3.11
C THR A 85 -17.56 -2.28 -3.18
N THR A 86 -16.96 -1.12 -2.91
CA THR A 86 -17.66 0.17 -3.04
C THR A 86 -18.06 0.43 -4.49
N ALA A 87 -17.16 0.23 -5.45
CA ALA A 87 -17.45 0.39 -6.87
C ALA A 87 -18.56 -0.57 -7.35
N GLU A 88 -18.53 -1.83 -6.91
CA GLU A 88 -19.56 -2.82 -7.21
C GLU A 88 -20.93 -2.41 -6.66
N ASN A 89 -21.00 -1.99 -5.40
CA ASN A 89 -22.24 -1.56 -4.76
C ASN A 89 -22.86 -0.34 -5.46
N TYR A 90 -22.05 0.66 -5.82
CA TYR A 90 -22.55 1.83 -6.55
C TYR A 90 -23.05 1.45 -7.95
N THR A 91 -22.30 0.62 -8.68
CA THR A 91 -22.71 0.15 -10.00
C THR A 91 -24.02 -0.64 -9.93
N GLY A 92 -24.15 -1.53 -8.94
CA GLY A 92 -25.38 -2.29 -8.69
C GLY A 92 -26.57 -1.40 -8.35
N ALA A 93 -26.37 -0.38 -7.51
CA ALA A 93 -27.41 0.58 -7.16
C ALA A 93 -27.89 1.40 -8.36
N GLU A 94 -26.97 1.91 -9.20
CA GLU A 94 -27.31 2.62 -10.43
C GLU A 94 -28.09 1.73 -11.40
N ASN A 95 -27.62 0.51 -11.65
CA ASN A 95 -28.30 -0.43 -12.55
C ASN A 95 -29.71 -0.80 -12.06
N ALA A 96 -29.88 -1.05 -10.76
CA ALA A 96 -31.18 -1.36 -10.17
C ALA A 96 -32.17 -0.18 -10.25
N ASN A 97 -31.67 1.05 -10.21
CA ASN A 97 -32.48 2.26 -10.34
C ASN A 97 -32.94 2.49 -11.78
N VAL A 98 -32.07 2.23 -12.77
CA VAL A 98 -32.43 2.31 -14.20
C VAL A 98 -33.54 1.31 -14.57
N ILE A 99 -33.49 0.08 -14.04
CA ILE A 99 -34.49 -0.98 -14.33
C ILE A 99 -35.90 -0.64 -13.82
N ARG A 100 -36.04 0.24 -12.82
CA ARG A 100 -37.36 0.69 -12.32
C ARG A 100 -38.00 1.81 -13.14
N THR A 101 -37.31 2.35 -14.13
CA THR A 101 -37.76 3.53 -14.90
C THR A 101 -38.31 3.20 -16.29
N VAL A 102 -38.75 1.95 -16.52
CA VAL A 102 -39.39 1.49 -17.76
C VAL A 102 -40.80 0.94 -17.51
#